data_AF-A0A2I7MLR6-F1
#
_entry.id   AF-A0A2I7MLR6-F1
#
_cell.length_a   1.000
_cell.length_b   1.000
_cell.length_c   1.000
_cell.angle_alpha   90.00
_cell.angle_beta   90.00
_cell.angle_gamma   90.00
#
_symmetry.space_group_name_H-M   'P 1'
#
loop_
_entity.id
_entity.type
_entity.pdbx_description
1 polymer ?
#
loop_
_entity_poly.entity_id
_entity_poly.type
_entity_poly.pdbx_seq_one_letter_code
_entity_poly.pdbx_strand_id
1 'polypeptide(L)'
;NGHQGEWMAGLGVGLNFGGSPKVVPTPEPVAEVCSDSDNDGVCDNVDKCPDTPSNTTVDANGCPVVAEVAEVVRVQLDVKFDFDKYKVKENSYADIKNVADFMKQYP
;
A
#
# COMPACT_ATOMS: atom_id res chain seq x y z
N ASN A 1 -66.11 -31.49 -5.28
CA ASN A 1 -66.10 -31.68 -6.73
C ASN A 1 -64.78 -32.38 -7.07
N GLY A 2 -64.86 -33.69 -7.38
CA GLY A 2 -63.71 -34.52 -7.78
C GLY A 2 -63.14 -34.02 -9.12
N HIS A 3 -61.80 -33.99 -9.24
CA HIS A 3 -60.97 -35.05 -9.83
C HIS A 3 -60.97 -35.09 -11.37
N GLN A 4 -59.77 -34.80 -11.89
CA GLN A 4 -59.16 -35.30 -13.13
C GLN A 4 -59.69 -34.60 -14.40
N GLY A 5 -58.85 -34.00 -15.26
CA GLY A 5 -57.46 -34.30 -15.59
C GLY A 5 -57.42 -34.42 -17.11
N GLU A 6 -57.35 -33.28 -17.80
CA GLU A 6 -57.15 -33.26 -19.25
C GLU A 6 -55.72 -33.75 -19.56
N TRP A 7 -55.62 -34.83 -20.34
CA TRP A 7 -54.36 -35.39 -20.81
C TRP A 7 -53.96 -34.67 -22.09
N MET A 8 -52.97 -33.78 -22.00
CA MET A 8 -52.25 -33.28 -23.18
C MET A 8 -50.98 -34.12 -23.34
N ALA A 9 -51.02 -35.14 -24.20
CA ALA A 9 -49.83 -35.88 -24.59
C ALA A 9 -48.99 -35.03 -25.56
N GLY A 10 -47.93 -34.40 -25.05
CA GLY A 10 -46.95 -33.68 -25.85
C GLY A 10 -45.67 -34.50 -26.00
N LEU A 11 -45.25 -34.77 -27.24
CA LEU A 11 -43.90 -35.24 -27.53
C LEU A 11 -42.99 -34.03 -27.72
N GLY A 12 -42.24 -33.68 -26.68
CA GLY A 12 -41.23 -32.62 -26.74
C GLY A 12 -39.84 -33.20 -27.04
N VAL A 13 -39.22 -32.75 -28.13
CA VAL A 13 -37.77 -32.95 -28.34
C VAL A 13 -37.04 -31.77 -27.71
N GLY A 14 -36.36 -32.01 -26.60
CA GLY A 14 -35.49 -31.02 -25.94
C GLY A 14 -34.05 -31.16 -26.42
N LEU A 15 -33.48 -30.10 -26.97
CA LEU A 15 -32.04 -29.97 -27.17
C LEU A 15 -31.47 -29.23 -25.96
N ASN A 16 -30.56 -29.86 -25.21
CA ASN A 16 -29.88 -29.22 -24.08
C ASN A 16 -28.85 -28.21 -24.61
N PHE A 17 -29.26 -26.95 -24.71
CA PHE A 17 -28.35 -25.85 -25.01
C PHE A 17 -27.90 -25.16 -23.71
N GLY A 18 -26.59 -25.11 -23.51
CA GLY A 18 -25.96 -24.26 -22.51
C GLY A 18 -25.95 -24.87 -21.11
N GLY A 19 -25.02 -25.80 -20.88
CA GLY A 19 -24.47 -25.92 -19.55
C GLY A 19 -23.94 -24.54 -19.17
N SER A 20 -24.56 -23.88 -18.20
CA SER A 20 -23.91 -22.78 -17.51
C SER A 20 -22.54 -23.33 -17.12
N PRO A 21 -21.42 -22.68 -17.47
CA PRO A 21 -20.17 -23.04 -16.84
C PRO A 21 -20.47 -22.94 -15.35
N LYS A 22 -20.36 -24.06 -14.63
CA LYS A 22 -20.21 -24.00 -13.19
C LYS A 22 -19.18 -22.91 -12.99
N VAL A 23 -19.58 -21.84 -12.31
CA VAL A 23 -18.61 -20.89 -11.76
C VAL A 23 -17.78 -21.76 -10.83
N VAL A 24 -16.71 -22.31 -11.40
CA VAL A 24 -15.58 -22.82 -10.65
C VAL A 24 -15.26 -21.65 -9.74
N PRO A 25 -15.17 -21.85 -8.40
CA PRO A 25 -14.70 -20.79 -7.55
C PRO A 25 -13.42 -20.27 -8.20
N THR A 26 -13.44 -19.00 -8.61
CA THR A 26 -12.25 -18.29 -9.04
C THR A 26 -11.20 -18.68 -8.01
N PRO A 27 -10.07 -19.29 -8.39
CA PRO A 27 -9.02 -19.51 -7.41
C PRO A 27 -8.79 -18.12 -6.80
N GLU A 28 -9.09 -17.98 -5.51
CA GLU A 28 -8.49 -16.92 -4.70
C GLU A 28 -7.03 -16.87 -5.13
N PRO A 29 -6.48 -15.66 -5.41
CA PRO A 29 -5.18 -15.55 -6.04
C PRO A 29 -4.24 -16.49 -5.31
N VAL A 30 -3.82 -17.53 -6.02
CA VAL A 30 -2.84 -18.48 -5.50
C VAL A 30 -1.69 -17.58 -5.10
N ALA A 31 -1.46 -17.44 -3.80
CA ALA A 31 -0.20 -16.95 -3.30
C ALA A 31 0.84 -17.79 -4.05
N GLU A 32 1.53 -17.15 -4.98
CA GLU A 32 2.50 -17.78 -5.84
C GLU A 32 3.44 -18.53 -4.89
N VAL A 33 3.54 -19.86 -5.03
CA VAL A 33 4.30 -20.68 -4.07
C VAL A 33 5.78 -20.47 -4.38
N CYS A 34 6.26 -19.31 -3.98
CA CYS A 34 7.65 -18.92 -3.91
C CYS A 34 7.90 -18.51 -2.45
N SER A 35 9.16 -18.66 -2.01
CA SER A 35 9.57 -18.12 -0.72
C SER A 35 9.70 -16.60 -0.85
N ASP A 36 9.23 -15.89 0.16
CA ASP A 36 9.34 -14.43 0.32
C ASP A 36 9.86 -14.22 1.76
N SER A 37 11.18 -14.07 1.89
CA SER A 37 11.87 -14.12 3.18
C SER A 37 11.67 -12.87 4.03
N ASP A 38 11.57 -11.70 3.40
CA ASP A 38 11.36 -10.40 4.06
C ASP A 38 9.89 -9.92 4.02
N ASN A 39 9.02 -10.67 3.32
CA ASN A 39 7.58 -10.44 3.22
C ASN A 39 7.25 -9.09 2.58
N ASP A 40 8.04 -8.67 1.59
CA ASP A 40 7.80 -7.43 0.83
C ASP A 40 6.85 -7.61 -0.36
N GLY A 41 6.45 -8.85 -0.65
CA GLY A 41 5.54 -9.21 -1.73
C GLY A 41 6.23 -9.61 -3.04
N VAL A 42 7.57 -9.72 -3.04
CA VAL A 42 8.38 -10.19 -4.17
C VAL A 42 9.07 -11.50 -3.80
N CYS A 43 8.99 -12.49 -4.69
CA CYS A 43 9.61 -13.78 -4.45
C CYS A 43 11.15 -13.69 -4.38
N ASP A 44 11.77 -14.43 -3.45
CA ASP A 44 13.24 -14.50 -3.24
C ASP A 44 14.04 -14.81 -4.53
N ASN A 45 13.43 -15.49 -5.51
CA ASN A 45 14.09 -15.86 -6.76
C ASN A 45 14.17 -14.72 -7.80
N VAL A 46 13.37 -13.68 -7.65
CA VAL A 46 13.32 -12.50 -8.55
C VAL A 46 13.55 -11.18 -7.79
N ASP A 47 13.57 -11.23 -6.46
CA ASP A 47 13.96 -10.12 -5.61
C ASP A 47 15.46 -9.79 -5.79
N LYS A 48 15.73 -8.52 -6.09
CA LYS A 48 17.09 -7.98 -6.27
C LYS A 48 17.60 -7.26 -5.03
N CYS A 49 16.74 -7.00 -4.05
CA CYS A 49 17.01 -6.22 -2.86
C CYS A 49 16.54 -6.99 -1.60
N PRO A 50 17.24 -8.08 -1.24
CA PRO A 50 16.88 -8.87 -0.07
C PRO A 50 17.00 -8.05 1.22
N ASP A 51 16.21 -8.43 2.22
CA ASP A 51 16.12 -7.76 3.53
C ASP A 51 15.44 -6.37 3.44
N THR A 52 14.42 -6.23 2.59
CA THR A 52 13.60 -5.03 2.52
C THR A 52 13.01 -4.72 3.91
N PRO A 53 13.20 -3.49 4.45
CA PRO A 53 12.62 -3.13 5.74
C PRO A 53 11.09 -3.23 5.72
N SER A 54 10.50 -3.77 6.80
CA SER A 54 9.05 -3.87 6.90
C SER A 54 8.35 -2.52 6.71
N ASN A 55 7.19 -2.51 6.04
CA ASN A 55 6.44 -1.31 5.60
C ASN A 55 7.13 -0.46 4.52
N THR A 56 8.14 -0.99 3.82
CA THR A 56 8.70 -0.34 2.63
C THR A 56 7.91 -0.75 1.40
N THR A 57 7.49 0.22 0.60
CA THR A 57 6.96 -0.06 -0.74
C THR A 57 8.10 -0.44 -1.67
N VAL A 58 7.96 -1.57 -2.37
CA VAL A 58 8.93 -2.08 -3.34
C VAL A 58 8.41 -2.01 -4.77
N ASP A 59 9.34 -1.94 -5.72
CA ASP A 59 9.05 -2.09 -7.14
C ASP A 59 8.89 -3.57 -7.53
N ALA A 60 8.65 -3.84 -8.81
CA ALA A 60 8.52 -5.21 -9.32
C ALA A 60 9.80 -6.07 -9.21
N ASN A 61 10.92 -5.47 -8.78
CA ASN A 61 12.18 -6.16 -8.53
C ASN A 61 12.47 -6.37 -7.03
N GLY A 62 11.52 -6.07 -6.13
CA GLY A 62 11.73 -6.14 -4.68
C GLY A 62 12.57 -4.99 -4.13
N CYS A 63 12.95 -4.03 -4.98
CA CYS A 63 13.75 -2.91 -4.52
C CYS A 63 12.87 -1.78 -4.01
N PRO A 64 13.24 -1.12 -2.89
CA PRO A 64 12.52 0.04 -2.40
C PRO A 64 12.26 1.04 -3.52
N VAL A 65 10.99 1.23 -3.89
CA VAL A 65 10.64 2.42 -4.67
C VAL A 65 10.95 3.56 -3.74
N VAL A 66 12.00 4.30 -4.08
CA VAL A 66 12.36 5.55 -3.43
C VAL A 66 11.21 6.53 -3.71
N ALA A 67 10.07 6.34 -3.06
CA ALA A 67 9.23 7.44 -2.70
C ALA A 67 10.16 8.32 -1.90
N GLU A 68 10.50 9.46 -2.49
CA GLU A 68 11.45 10.47 -2.02
C GLU A 68 11.10 10.93 -0.60
N VAL A 69 11.40 10.08 0.36
CA VAL A 69 11.57 10.40 1.76
C VAL A 69 12.87 9.72 2.15
N ALA A 70 13.95 10.14 1.46
CA ALA A 70 15.02 10.73 2.24
C ALA A 70 14.31 11.74 3.15
N GLU A 71 14.01 11.30 4.38
CA GLU A 71 13.19 12.03 5.34
C GLU A 71 13.67 13.47 5.31
N VAL A 72 12.89 14.36 4.69
CA VAL A 72 13.19 15.79 4.70
C VAL A 72 13.01 16.17 6.16
N VAL A 73 14.11 16.14 6.92
CA VAL A 73 14.09 16.49 8.33
C VAL A 73 13.77 17.97 8.40
N ARG A 74 12.52 18.28 8.72
CA ARG A 74 12.00 19.64 8.78
C ARG A 74 12.11 20.14 10.21
N VAL A 75 12.83 21.24 10.38
CA VAL A 75 12.93 21.93 11.66
C VAL A 75 12.24 23.27 11.53
N GLN A 76 11.25 23.54 12.38
CA GLN A 76 10.52 24.80 12.39
C GLN A 76 10.91 25.62 13.62
N LEU A 77 11.36 26.84 13.39
CA LEU A 77 11.79 27.77 14.44
C LEU A 77 10.88 28.99 14.45
N ASP A 78 10.24 29.26 15.58
CA ASP A 78 9.44 30.47 15.81
C ASP A 78 10.22 31.43 16.71
N VAL A 79 10.61 32.59 16.16
CA VAL A 79 11.30 33.65 16.91
C VAL A 79 10.37 34.85 17.03
N LYS A 80 10.01 35.18 18.26
CA LYS A 80 9.10 36.30 18.57
C LYS A 80 9.87 37.56 18.89
N PHE A 81 9.44 38.66 18.28
CA PHE A 81 9.98 40.01 18.50
C PHE A 81 8.99 40.88 19.28
N ASP A 82 9.51 41.88 19.99
CA ASP A 82 8.65 42.96 20.48
C ASP A 82 8.23 43.87 19.31
N PHE A 83 7.11 44.56 19.44
CA PHE A 83 6.62 45.51 18.42
C PHE A 83 7.71 46.53 18.07
N ASP A 84 7.95 46.68 16.76
CA ASP A 84 8.95 47.59 16.18
C ASP A 84 10.40 47.33 16.67
N LYS A 85 10.74 46.08 17.01
CA LYS A 85 12.12 45.70 17.36
C LYS A 85 12.65 44.57 16.49
N TYR A 86 13.93 44.67 16.14
CA TYR A 86 14.69 43.62 15.45
C TYR A 86 15.51 42.75 16.42
N LYS A 87 15.57 43.11 17.71
CA LYS A 87 16.39 42.42 18.70
C LYS A 87 15.72 41.12 19.14
N VAL A 88 16.42 40.00 18.98
CA VAL A 88 15.98 38.68 19.45
C VAL A 88 16.02 38.61 20.97
N LYS A 89 15.02 37.94 21.57
CA LYS A 89 14.95 37.74 23.02
C LYS A 89 15.97 36.72 23.49
N GLU A 90 16.49 36.91 24.70
CA GLU A 90 17.60 36.11 25.20
C GLU A 90 17.26 34.62 25.35
N ASN A 91 16.02 34.32 25.72
CA ASN A 91 15.50 32.95 25.82
C ASN A 91 15.40 32.22 24.47
N SER A 92 15.39 32.94 23.33
CA SER A 92 15.32 32.32 22.00
C SER A 92 16.67 31.86 21.46
N TYR A 93 17.81 32.30 22.04
CA TYR A 93 19.13 31.94 21.52
C TYR A 93 19.45 30.45 21.67
N ALA A 94 18.92 29.78 22.69
CA ALA A 94 19.11 28.34 22.86
C ALA A 94 18.50 27.56 21.68
N ASP A 95 17.26 27.88 21.32
CA ASP A 95 16.57 27.25 20.20
C ASP A 95 17.25 27.57 18.87
N ILE A 96 17.61 28.83 18.65
CA ILE A 96 18.38 29.26 17.46
C ILE A 96 19.69 28.48 17.35
N LYS A 97 20.41 28.28 18.45
CA LYS A 97 21.65 27.51 18.46
C LYS A 97 21.42 26.05 18.06
N ASN A 98 20.37 25.42 18.57
CA ASN A 98 20.05 24.03 18.24
C ASN A 98 19.75 23.86 16.75
N VAL A 99 19.00 24.80 16.16
CA VAL A 99 18.73 24.79 14.71
C VAL A 99 20.00 25.05 13.90
N ALA A 100 20.85 25.98 14.33
CA ALA A 100 22.11 26.25 13.66
C ALA A 100 23.06 25.03 13.69
N ASP A 101 23.09 24.29 14.79
CA ASP A 101 23.89 23.07 14.90
C ASP A 101 23.31 21.94 14.04
N PHE A 102 21.98 21.82 13.97
CA PHE A 102 21.30 20.92 13.04
C PHE A 102 21.69 21.21 11.58
N MET A 103 21.67 22.49 11.16
CA MET A 103 22.08 22.90 9.80
C MET A 103 23.56 22.60 9.51
N LYS A 104 24.44 22.59 10.51
CA LYS A 104 25.85 22.21 10.32
C LYS A 104 26.04 20.70 10.20
N GLN A 105 25.22 19.93 10.91
CA GLN A 105 25.28 18.47 10.92
C GLN A 105 24.80 17.88 9.58
N TYR A 106 23.86 18.54 8.92
CA TYR A 106 23.29 18.14 7.64
C TYR A 106 23.44 19.27 6.59
N PRO A 107 24.65 19.44 6.00
CA PRO A 107 24.92 20.50 5.02
C PRO A 107 24.19 20.31 3.68
#